data_AF-A0A943JZX1-F1
#
_entry.id   AF-A0A943JZX1-F1
#
_cell.length_a   1.000
_cell.length_b   1.000
_cell.length_c   1.000
_cell.angle_alpha   90.00
_cell.angle_beta   90.00
_cell.angle_gamma   90.00
#
_symmetry.space_group_name_H-M   'P 1'
#
loop_
_entity.id
_entity.type
_entity.pdbx_description
1 polymer ?
#
loop_
_entity_poly.entity_id
_entity_poly.type
_entity_poly.pdbx_seq_one_letter_code
_entity_poly.pdbx_strand_id
1 'polypeptide(L)'
;MKITRYQLRELRMKLTPKETAVITLVASGYSDKEIGVILKISYGTVRDYIDKLVLKLQARNRTHAAILYAKTNTEWLFKIK
;
A
#
# COMPACT_ATOMS: atom_id res chain seq x y z
N MET A 1 15.14 -14.61 -2.11
CA MET A 1 13.80 -15.16 -1.79
C MET A 1 12.85 -14.78 -2.91
N LYS A 2 12.42 -15.75 -3.75
CA LYS A 2 11.56 -15.50 -4.92
C LYS A 2 10.09 -15.60 -4.48
N ILE A 3 9.38 -14.47 -4.45
CA ILE A 3 7.94 -14.47 -4.18
C ILE A 3 7.24 -14.93 -5.46
N THR A 4 6.41 -15.97 -5.36
CA THR A 4 5.63 -16.51 -6.49
C THR A 4 4.34 -15.71 -6.70
N ARG A 5 3.79 -15.76 -7.92
CA ARG A 5 2.57 -15.03 -8.32
C ARG A 5 1.33 -15.37 -7.46
N TYR A 6 1.30 -16.56 -6.86
CA TYR A 6 0.26 -16.98 -5.91
C TYR A 6 0.39 -16.29 -4.55
N GLN A 7 1.60 -16.22 -3.99
CA GLN A 7 1.87 -15.55 -2.69
C GLN A 7 1.54 -14.06 -2.73
N LEU A 8 1.78 -13.43 -3.88
CA LEU A 8 1.43 -12.03 -4.13
C LEU A 8 -0.09 -11.77 -4.14
N ARG A 9 -0.90 -12.76 -4.55
CA ARG A 9 -2.37 -12.67 -4.61
C ARG A 9 -3.00 -12.87 -3.22
N GLU A 10 -2.47 -13.81 -2.45
CA GLU A 10 -2.80 -14.06 -1.03
C GLU A 10 -2.55 -12.82 -0.16
N LEU A 11 -1.44 -12.11 -0.40
CA LEU A 11 -1.09 -10.89 0.33
C LEU A 11 -2.14 -9.78 0.16
N ARG A 12 -2.75 -9.64 -1.02
CA ARG A 12 -3.82 -8.65 -1.27
C ARG A 12 -5.10 -9.00 -0.50
N MET A 13 -5.43 -10.27 -0.31
CA MET A 13 -6.65 -10.69 0.41
C MET A 13 -6.58 -10.41 1.92
N LYS A 14 -5.39 -10.07 2.46
CA LYS A 14 -5.19 -9.84 3.89
C LYS A 14 -5.10 -8.37 4.29
N LEU A 15 -5.23 -7.44 3.34
CA LEU A 15 -5.27 -6.01 3.65
C LEU A 15 -6.69 -5.58 4.01
N THR A 16 -6.81 -4.86 5.11
CA THR A 16 -8.07 -4.20 5.49
C THR A 16 -8.42 -3.09 4.48
N PRO A 17 -9.67 -2.60 4.45
CA PRO A 17 -10.05 -1.48 3.59
C PRO A 17 -9.20 -0.22 3.83
N LYS A 18 -8.86 0.09 5.10
CA LYS A 18 -8.00 1.23 5.44
C LYS A 18 -6.57 1.03 4.94
N GLU A 19 -5.99 -0.14 5.15
CA GLU A 19 -4.64 -0.47 4.64
C GLU A 19 -4.59 -0.40 3.12
N THR A 20 -5.64 -0.90 2.45
CA THR A 20 -5.77 -0.83 0.99
C THR A 20 -5.86 0.61 0.50
N ALA A 21 -6.60 1.48 1.19
CA ALA A 21 -6.66 2.90 0.86
C ALA A 21 -5.29 3.58 1.01
N VAL A 22 -4.60 3.35 2.13
CA VAL A 22 -3.27 3.92 2.38
C VAL A 22 -2.28 3.46 1.32
N ILE A 23 -2.12 2.16 1.07
CA ILE A 23 -1.14 1.66 0.10
C ILE A 23 -1.45 2.10 -1.34
N THR A 24 -2.73 2.29 -1.67
CA THR A 24 -3.13 2.82 -2.98
C THR A 24 -2.64 4.25 -3.16
N LEU A 25 -2.82 5.11 -2.15
CA LEU A 25 -2.34 6.50 -2.22
C LEU A 25 -0.80 6.56 -2.20
N VAL A 26 -0.14 5.71 -1.42
CA VAL A 26 1.33 5.60 -1.46
C VAL A 26 1.81 5.19 -2.86
N ALA A 27 1.17 4.20 -3.49
CA ALA A 27 1.50 3.78 -4.85
C ALA A 27 1.18 4.84 -5.91
N SER A 28 0.25 5.75 -5.60
CA SER A 28 -0.10 6.92 -6.43
C SER A 28 0.88 8.09 -6.25
N GLY A 29 1.84 8.00 -5.32
CA GLY A 29 2.87 9.02 -5.11
C GLY A 29 2.55 10.08 -4.04
N TYR A 30 1.45 9.95 -3.31
CA TYR A 30 1.11 10.91 -2.24
C TYR A 30 2.06 10.79 -1.04
N SER A 31 2.39 11.93 -0.44
CA SER A 31 3.11 12.03 0.83
C SER A 31 2.22 11.65 2.02
N ASP A 32 2.80 11.22 3.14
CA ASP A 32 1.97 10.80 4.29
C ASP A 32 1.16 11.95 4.89
N LYS A 33 1.58 13.21 4.67
CA LYS A 33 0.78 14.39 5.04
C LYS A 33 -0.46 14.50 4.17
N GLU A 34 -0.33 14.40 2.85
CA GLU A 34 -1.46 14.43 1.91
C GLU A 34 -2.40 13.26 2.15
N ILE A 35 -1.86 12.07 2.39
CA ILE A 35 -2.65 10.88 2.73
C ILE A 35 -3.47 11.11 4.01
N GLY A 36 -2.87 11.73 5.03
CA GLY A 36 -3.55 12.07 6.27
C GLY A 36 -4.73 13.00 6.05
N VAL A 37 -4.55 14.02 5.19
CA VAL A 37 -5.63 14.93 4.77
C VAL A 37 -6.73 14.18 4.02
N ILE A 38 -6.38 13.38 3.01
CA ILE A 38 -7.34 12.64 2.17
C ILE A 38 -8.17 11.66 3.00
N LEU A 39 -7.52 10.91 3.90
CA LEU A 39 -8.17 9.88 4.72
C LEU A 39 -8.72 10.41 6.04
N LYS A 40 -8.57 11.70 6.34
CA LYS A 40 -8.97 12.35 7.59
C LYS A 40 -8.41 11.64 8.83
N ILE A 41 -7.12 11.30 8.79
CA ILE A 41 -6.36 10.69 9.90
C ILE A 41 -5.06 11.45 10.14
N SER A 42 -4.47 11.26 11.32
CA SER A 42 -3.20 11.93 11.64
C SER A 42 -2.06 11.42 10.77
N TYR A 43 -1.07 12.28 10.52
CA TYR A 43 0.19 11.92 9.86
C TYR A 43 0.89 10.72 10.52
N GLY A 44 0.90 10.67 11.86
CA GLY A 44 1.44 9.54 12.63
C GLY A 44 0.70 8.25 12.34
N THR A 45 -0.64 8.31 12.29
CA THR A 45 -1.47 7.14 11.95
C THR A 45 -1.19 6.63 10.53
N VAL A 46 -0.92 7.52 9.56
CA VAL A 46 -0.52 7.09 8.21
C VAL A 46 0.82 6.34 8.25
N ARG A 47 1.82 6.86 8.97
CA ARG A 47 3.11 6.17 9.14
C ARG A 47 2.93 4.78 9.76
N ASP A 48 2.12 4.68 10.81
CA ASP A 48 1.82 3.39 11.45
C ASP A 48 1.20 2.39 10.47
N TYR A 49 0.31 2.85 9.58
CA TYR A 49 -0.24 2.01 8.51
C TYR A 49 0.83 1.60 7.51
N ILE A 50 1.70 2.52 7.08
CA ILE A 50 2.80 2.23 6.14
C ILE A 50 3.76 1.20 6.74
N ASP A 51 4.13 1.32 8.01
CA ASP A 51 5.04 0.39 8.67
C ASP A 51 4.42 -1.01 8.75
N LYS A 52 3.14 -1.10 9.15
CA LYS A 52 2.39 -2.37 9.14
C LYS A 52 2.28 -2.96 7.73
N LEU A 53 2.05 -2.14 6.72
CA LEU A 53 1.98 -2.56 5.32
C LEU A 53 3.32 -3.09 4.83
N VAL A 54 4.44 -2.44 5.16
CA VAL A 54 5.78 -2.90 4.80
C VAL A 54 6.04 -4.29 5.39
N LEU A 55 5.70 -4.50 6.65
CA LEU A 55 5.82 -5.80 7.31
C LEU A 55 4.91 -6.86 6.67
N LYS A 56 3.62 -6.55 6.50
CA LYS A 56 2.62 -7.47 5.91
C LYS A 56 3.00 -7.88 4.50
N LEU A 57 3.44 -6.93 3.67
CA LEU A 57 3.83 -7.19 2.27
C LEU A 57 5.24 -7.78 2.14
N GLN A 58 5.94 -8.01 3.27
CA GLN A 58 7.35 -8.41 3.28
C GLN A 58 8.22 -7.50 2.39
N ALA A 59 7.86 -6.21 2.38
CA ALA A 59 8.57 -5.21 1.64
C ALA A 59 9.83 -4.77 2.38
N ARG A 60 10.77 -4.17 1.65
CA ARG A 60 12.03 -3.67 2.23
C ARG A 60 11.89 -2.23 2.71
N ASN A 61 10.98 -1.49 2.09
CA ASN A 61 10.67 -0.09 2.37
C ASN A 61 9.33 0.25 1.70
N ARG A 62 8.84 1.47 1.93
CA ARG A 62 7.59 1.98 1.36
C ARG A 62 7.54 1.89 -0.17
N THR A 63 8.65 2.14 -0.85
CA THR A 63 8.72 2.13 -2.32
C THR A 63 8.59 0.70 -2.84
N HIS A 64 9.26 -0.26 -2.18
CA HIS A 64 9.10 -1.67 -2.49
C HIS A 64 7.65 -2.12 -2.22
N ALA A 65 7.03 -1.68 -1.12
CA ALA A 65 5.63 -1.98 -0.82
C ALA A 65 4.68 -1.44 -1.90
N ALA A 66 4.88 -0.19 -2.33
CA ALA A 66 4.13 0.43 -3.42
C ALA A 66 4.26 -0.34 -4.73
N ILE A 67 5.48 -0.72 -5.12
CA ILE A 67 5.75 -1.49 -6.34
C ILE A 67 5.12 -2.89 -6.25
N LEU A 68 5.24 -3.58 -5.11
CA LEU A 68 4.61 -4.88 -4.90
C LEU A 68 3.09 -4.79 -5.02
N TYR A 69 2.48 -3.78 -4.40
CA TYR A 69 1.05 -3.52 -4.55
C TYR A 69 0.67 -3.21 -6.01
N ALA A 70 1.44 -2.37 -6.69
CA ALA A 70 1.21 -1.97 -8.07
C ALA A 70 1.35 -3.12 -9.08
N LYS A 71 2.25 -4.07 -8.84
CA LYS A 71 2.40 -5.27 -9.70
C LYS A 71 1.27 -6.29 -9.53
N THR A 72 0.58 -6.24 -8.40
CA THR A 72 -0.42 -7.24 -8.01
C THR A 72 -1.84 -6.73 -8.19
N ASN A 73 -2.02 -5.42 -8.20
CA ASN A 73 -3.21 -4.71 -8.61
C ASN A 73 -2.95 -4.10 -9.99
N THR A 74 -3.62 -4.51 -11.05
CA THR A 74 -3.56 -3.78 -12.34
C THR A 74 -4.67 -2.74 -12.45
N GLU A 75 -5.67 -2.78 -11.56
CA GLU A 75 -6.85 -1.93 -11.62
C GLU A 75 -6.65 -0.54 -10.98
N TRP A 76 -5.68 -0.38 -10.08
CA TRP A 76 -5.38 0.94 -9.48
C TRP A 76 -4.94 1.97 -10.53
N LEU A 77 -4.30 1.55 -11.62
CA LEU A 77 -3.90 2.43 -12.74
C LEU A 77 -5.09 3.15 -13.38
N PHE A 78 -6.30 2.59 -13.29
CA PHE A 78 -7.51 3.15 -13.90
C PHE A 78 -8.32 4.04 -12.94
N LYS A 79 -8.01 4.05 -11.63
CA LYS A 79 -8.74 4.86 -10.64
C LYS A 79 -8.16 6.26 -10.40
N ILE A 80 -7.06 6.60 -11.09
CA ILE A 80 -6.31 7.85 -10.91
C ILE A 80 -6.36 8.71 -12.21
N LYS A 81 -7.20 8.34 -13.17
CA LYS A 81 -7.56 9.18 -14.32
C LYS A 81 -9.01 9.64 -14.20
#